data_AF-A0A3L6N5F0-F1
#
_entry.id   AF-A0A3L6N5F0-F1
#
_cell.length_a   1.000
_cell.length_b   1.000
_cell.length_c   1.000
_cell.angle_alpha   90.00
_cell.angle_beta   90.00
_cell.angle_gamma   90.00
#
_symmetry.space_group_name_H-M   'P 1'
#
loop_
_entity.id
_entity.type
_entity.pdbx_description
1 polymer ?
#
loop_
_entity_poly.entity_id
_entity_poly.type
_entity_poly.pdbx_seq_one_letter_code
_entity_poly.pdbx_strand_id
1 'polypeptide(L)'
;MLDWLAASNEGPEFEIVSSSEWLERLEKALGNENDHPSQALLGLWKRSYSRGDMNENAVDDQESSVFEVAQTQKVSASIRDVEPLSRERVIKTWKWVNENIKG
;
A
#
# COMPACT_ATOMS: atom_id res chain seq x y z
N MET A 1 2.61 7.33 4.72
CA MET A 1 2.44 7.55 3.25
C MET A 1 1.04 8.03 2.92
N LEU A 2 -0.02 7.39 3.40
CA LEU A 2 -1.41 7.85 3.15
C LEU A 2 -1.62 9.30 3.61
N ASP A 3 -1.07 9.69 4.76
CA ASP A 3 -1.14 11.09 5.23
C ASP A 3 -0.49 12.08 4.27
N TRP A 4 0.59 11.66 3.58
CA TRP A 4 1.25 12.51 2.60
C TRP A 4 0.38 12.78 1.37
N LEU A 5 -0.40 11.77 0.97
CA LEU A 5 -1.34 11.85 -0.14
C LEU A 5 -2.59 12.63 0.26
N ALA A 6 -3.15 12.40 1.46
CA ALA A 6 -4.30 13.14 1.97
C ALA A 6 -4.00 14.63 2.16
N ALA A 7 -2.76 14.97 2.55
CA ALA A 7 -2.29 16.35 2.63
C ALA A 7 -1.82 16.93 1.28
N SER A 8 -2.00 16.21 0.16
CA SER A 8 -1.69 16.69 -1.18
C SER A 8 -2.96 17.13 -1.91
N ASN A 9 -2.85 18.10 -2.81
CA ASN A 9 -3.96 18.53 -3.66
C ASN A 9 -4.00 17.73 -4.99
N GLU A 10 -3.38 16.54 -5.01
CA GLU A 10 -3.25 15.71 -6.21
C GLU A 10 -4.14 14.47 -6.07
N GLY A 11 -5.03 14.23 -7.03
CA GLY A 11 -5.95 13.08 -7.05
C GLY A 11 -7.25 13.30 -6.26
N PRO A 12 -8.08 12.25 -6.13
CA PRO A 12 -9.37 12.33 -5.43
C PRO A 12 -9.19 12.42 -3.91
N GLU A 13 -10.17 13.03 -3.25
CA GLU A 13 -10.29 12.99 -1.79
C GLU A 13 -10.61 11.57 -1.31
N PHE A 14 -10.03 11.16 -0.19
CA PHE A 14 -10.27 9.86 0.43
C PHE A 14 -10.14 9.94 1.95
N GLU A 15 -10.73 8.95 2.61
CA GLU A 15 -10.67 8.78 4.06
C GLU A 15 -9.62 7.73 4.43
N ILE A 16 -8.84 7.98 5.48
CA ILE A 16 -7.92 7.00 6.06
C ILE A 16 -8.65 6.27 7.19
N VAL A 17 -8.85 4.97 7.01
CA VAL A 17 -9.55 4.09 7.98
C VAL A 17 -8.65 2.92 8.38
N SER A 18 -9.07 2.14 9.38
CA SER A 18 -8.37 0.91 9.76
C SER A 18 -8.40 -0.12 8.63
N SER A 19 -7.46 -1.08 8.64
CA SER A 19 -7.41 -2.12 7.62
C SER A 19 -8.63 -3.04 7.64
N SER A 20 -9.15 -3.36 8.83
CA SER A 20 -10.38 -4.16 9.00
C SER A 20 -11.60 -3.45 8.41
N GLU A 21 -11.75 -2.16 8.71
CA GLU A 21 -12.85 -1.34 8.19
C GLU A 21 -12.76 -1.14 6.67
N TRP A 22 -11.56 -0.89 6.15
CA TRP A 22 -11.34 -0.78 4.71
C TRP A 22 -11.75 -2.06 3.97
N LEU A 23 -11.36 -3.23 4.50
CA LEU A 23 -11.74 -4.52 3.91
C LEU A 23 -13.25 -4.74 3.89
N GLU A 24 -13.93 -4.46 5.00
CA GLU A 24 -15.39 -4.59 5.07
C GLU A 24 -16.09 -3.68 4.03
N ARG A 25 -15.69 -2.41 3.95
CA ARG A 25 -16.24 -1.45 2.98
C ARG A 25 -15.97 -1.90 1.54
N LEU A 26 -14.77 -2.41 1.26
CA LEU A 26 -14.37 -2.91 -0.06
C LEU A 26 -15.19 -4.12 -0.49
N GLU A 27 -15.37 -5.11 0.39
CA GLU A 27 -16.16 -6.31 0.08
C GLU A 27 -17.62 -5.96 -0.26
N LYS A 28 -18.21 -5.04 0.51
CA LYS A 28 -19.56 -4.56 0.25
C LYS A 28 -19.66 -3.84 -1.09
N ALA A 29 -18.69 -3.00 -1.43
CA ALA A 29 -18.66 -2.30 -2.71
C ALA A 29 -18.56 -3.28 -3.89
N LEU A 30 -17.62 -4.23 -3.80
CA LEU A 30 -17.39 -5.22 -4.86
C LEU A 30 -18.50 -6.27 -4.97
N GLY A 31 -19.28 -6.53 -3.92
CA GLY A 31 -20.44 -7.43 -3.98
C GLY A 31 -21.61 -6.87 -4.80
N ASN A 32 -21.63 -5.56 -5.04
CA ASN A 32 -22.68 -4.89 -5.83
C ASN A 32 -22.30 -4.71 -7.31
N GLU A 33 -21.02 -4.89 -7.66
CA GLU A 33 -20.51 -4.77 -9.02
C GLU A 33 -20.08 -6.15 -9.54
N ASN A 34 -20.71 -6.64 -10.60
CA ASN A 34 -20.25 -7.86 -11.24
C ASN A 34 -18.98 -7.54 -12.06
N ASP A 35 -17.87 -8.27 -11.79
CA ASP A 35 -16.64 -8.31 -12.58
C ASP A 35 -15.64 -7.14 -12.43
N HIS A 36 -15.63 -6.44 -11.29
CA HIS A 36 -14.60 -5.43 -11.03
C HIS A 36 -13.21 -6.09 -10.84
N PRO A 37 -12.13 -5.64 -11.52
CA PRO A 37 -10.82 -6.29 -11.50
C PRO A 37 -10.23 -6.55 -10.09
N SER A 38 -10.51 -5.66 -9.14
CA SER A 38 -10.09 -5.80 -7.75
C SER A 38 -10.72 -6.98 -7.00
N GLN A 39 -11.80 -7.60 -7.50
CA GLN A 39 -12.39 -8.81 -6.88
C GLN A 39 -11.37 -9.93 -6.76
N ALA A 40 -10.50 -10.11 -7.76
CA ALA A 40 -9.46 -11.14 -7.75
C ALA A 40 -8.43 -10.94 -6.61
N LEU A 41 -8.31 -9.72 -6.09
CA LEU A 41 -7.35 -9.36 -5.03
C LEU A 41 -7.93 -9.48 -3.62
N LEU A 42 -9.25 -9.65 -3.46
CA LEU A 42 -9.90 -9.74 -2.14
C LEU A 42 -9.31 -10.85 -1.28
N GLY A 43 -9.05 -12.03 -1.85
CA GLY A 43 -8.45 -13.15 -1.11
C GLY A 43 -7.06 -12.84 -0.58
N LEU A 44 -6.25 -12.11 -1.35
CA LEU A 44 -4.92 -11.66 -0.94
C LEU A 44 -5.01 -10.69 0.23
N TRP A 45 -5.86 -9.67 0.12
CA TRP A 45 -5.98 -8.63 1.15
C TRP A 45 -6.59 -9.15 2.45
N LYS A 46 -7.59 -10.03 2.39
CA LYS A 46 -8.12 -10.72 3.59
C LYS A 46 -7.02 -11.45 4.34
N ARG A 47 -6.20 -12.22 3.64
CA ARG A 47 -5.11 -12.97 4.27
C ARG A 47 -4.10 -12.04 4.96
N SER A 48 -3.78 -10.92 4.33
CA SER A 48 -2.78 -9.97 4.85
C SER A 48 -3.31 -9.08 5.98
N TYR A 49 -4.59 -8.74 5.99
CA TYR A 49 -5.12 -7.67 6.85
C TYR A 49 -6.25 -8.09 7.80
N SER A 50 -6.84 -9.29 7.67
CA SER A 50 -7.90 -9.77 8.59
C SER A 50 -7.38 -10.31 9.93
N ARG A 51 -6.06 -10.39 10.14
CA ARG A 51 -5.47 -10.89 11.39
C ARG A 51 -5.27 -9.80 12.47
N GLY A 52 -5.61 -8.55 12.17
CA GLY A 52 -5.32 -7.40 13.03
C GLY A 52 -6.08 -7.35 14.38
N ASP A 53 -7.12 -8.16 14.58
CA ASP A 53 -8.00 -8.09 15.77
C ASP A 53 -7.83 -9.25 16.77
N MET A 54 -6.93 -10.20 16.51
CA MET A 54 -6.57 -11.20 17.52
C MET A 54 -5.13 -10.98 17.97
N ASN A 55 -5.03 -10.25 19.08
CA ASN A 55 -3.86 -10.10 19.93
C ASN A 55 -3.00 -8.86 19.65
N GLU A 56 -3.27 -7.83 20.43
CA GLU A 56 -2.45 -6.62 20.65
C GLU A 56 -1.00 -6.96 21.11
N ASN A 57 -0.70 -8.25 21.38
CA ASN A 57 0.61 -8.76 21.76
C ASN A 57 0.98 -10.14 21.15
N ALA A 58 0.38 -10.60 20.04
CA ALA A 58 0.96 -11.71 19.25
C ALA A 58 1.40 -11.27 17.86
N VAL A 59 2.64 -10.82 17.87
CA VAL A 59 3.64 -10.80 16.81
C VAL A 59 3.52 -11.98 15.84
N ASP A 60 3.27 -11.66 14.57
CA ASP A 60 4.19 -12.01 13.47
C ASP A 60 4.11 -10.77 12.57
N ASP A 61 4.94 -9.76 12.79
CA ASP A 61 6.25 -9.81 12.17
C ASP A 61 6.21 -10.66 10.87
N GLN A 62 5.59 -10.13 9.82
CA GLN A 62 6.52 -9.81 8.74
C GLN A 62 7.46 -8.77 9.35
N GLU A 63 8.45 -9.26 10.14
CA GLU A 63 9.70 -8.56 10.36
C GLU A 63 9.99 -8.11 8.95
N SER A 64 9.91 -6.80 8.71
CA SER A 64 10.26 -6.24 7.41
C SER A 64 11.60 -6.87 7.11
N SER A 65 11.63 -7.91 6.27
CA SER A 65 12.75 -8.84 6.28
C SER A 65 13.92 -7.97 5.92
N VAL A 66 14.80 -7.70 6.89
CA VAL A 66 15.84 -6.71 6.68
C VAL A 66 16.86 -7.44 5.83
N PHE A 67 16.69 -7.31 4.52
CA PHE A 67 17.60 -7.89 3.57
C PHE A 67 18.94 -7.18 3.74
N GLU A 68 19.98 -7.96 3.99
CA GLU A 68 21.35 -7.44 3.99
C GLU A 68 21.66 -6.94 2.58
N VAL A 69 22.00 -5.66 2.47
CA VAL A 69 22.33 -5.01 1.20
C VAL A 69 23.72 -4.37 1.21
N ALA A 70 24.45 -4.40 2.34
CA ALA A 70 25.72 -3.68 2.45
C ALA A 70 26.78 -4.29 1.54
N GLN A 71 26.77 -5.61 1.34
CA GLN A 71 27.71 -6.21 0.39
C GLN A 71 27.42 -5.79 -1.06
N THR A 72 26.14 -5.72 -1.43
CA THR A 72 25.74 -5.31 -2.79
C THR A 72 25.99 -3.82 -3.02
N GLN A 73 25.80 -2.98 -1.99
CA GLN A 73 26.14 -1.55 -2.04
C GLN A 73 27.63 -1.31 -2.30
N LYS A 74 28.55 -2.14 -1.78
CA LYS A 74 29.99 -1.96 -2.02
C LYS A 74 30.38 -2.13 -3.49
N VAL A 75 29.67 -2.98 -4.23
CA VAL A 75 30.04 -3.36 -5.61
C VAL A 75 29.16 -2.73 -6.68
N SER A 76 27.95 -2.25 -6.33
CA SER A 76 27.02 -1.63 -7.26
C SER A 76 26.87 -0.14 -6.98
N ALA A 77 27.25 0.70 -7.95
CA ALA A 77 26.95 2.14 -7.92
C ALA A 77 25.44 2.40 -7.93
N SER A 78 24.69 1.70 -8.79
CA SER A 78 23.25 1.89 -8.93
C SER A 78 22.47 1.59 -7.65
N ILE A 79 22.91 0.63 -6.83
CA ILE A 79 22.24 0.35 -5.54
C ILE A 79 22.61 1.40 -4.48
N ARG A 80 23.81 1.99 -4.53
CA ARG A 80 24.19 3.08 -3.62
C ARG A 80 23.37 4.34 -3.86
N ASP A 81 22.96 4.57 -5.10
CA ASP A 81 22.16 5.74 -5.50
C ASP A 81 20.65 5.54 -5.26
N VAL A 82 20.22 4.37 -4.75
CA VAL A 82 18.82 4.16 -4.37
C VAL A 82 18.52 4.91 -3.08
N GLU A 83 17.76 5.99 -3.22
CA GLU A 83 17.30 6.79 -2.09
C GLU A 83 16.05 6.19 -1.42
N PRO A 84 15.83 6.44 -0.11
CA PRO A 84 14.57 6.15 0.55
C PRO A 84 13.40 6.82 -0.17
N LEU A 85 12.21 6.22 -0.04
CA LEU A 85 11.00 6.76 -0.65
C LEU A 85 10.64 8.13 -0.04
N SER A 86 10.67 9.17 -0.86
CA SER A 86 10.34 10.55 -0.47
C SER A 86 8.86 10.89 -0.67
N ARG A 87 8.39 11.93 0.04
CA ARG A 87 7.04 12.48 -0.12
C ARG A 87 6.77 12.91 -1.55
N GLU A 88 7.72 13.63 -2.16
CA GLU A 88 7.61 14.13 -3.52
C GLU A 88 7.46 12.98 -4.53
N ARG A 89 8.21 11.89 -4.33
CA ARG A 89 8.14 10.71 -5.20
C ARG A 89 6.78 10.02 -5.10
N VAL A 90 6.24 9.89 -3.89
CA VAL A 90 4.90 9.32 -3.64
C VAL A 90 3.83 10.16 -4.32
N ILE A 91 3.82 11.48 -4.11
CA ILE A 91 2.84 12.40 -4.72
C ILE A 91 2.94 12.38 -6.24
N LYS A 92 4.14 12.42 -6.81
CA LYS A 92 4.33 12.37 -8.28
C LYS A 92 3.80 11.07 -8.89
N THR A 93 4.00 9.95 -8.20
CA THR A 93 3.48 8.65 -8.65
C THR A 93 1.96 8.61 -8.57
N TRP A 94 1.39 9.14 -7.50
CA TRP A 94 -0.07 9.24 -7.32
C TRP A 94 -0.73 10.10 -8.39
N LYS A 95 -0.16 11.28 -8.69
CA LYS A 95 -0.60 12.13 -9.80
C LYS A 95 -0.60 11.36 -11.12
N TRP A 96 0.51 10.69 -11.44
CA TRP A 96 0.64 9.90 -12.67
C TRP A 96 -0.42 8.78 -12.76
N VAL A 97 -0.68 8.06 -11.66
CA VAL A 97 -1.73 7.03 -11.60
C VAL A 97 -3.09 7.62 -11.94
N ASN A 98 -3.47 8.73 -11.33
CA ASN A 98 -4.77 9.37 -11.57
C ASN A 98 -4.91 9.92 -13.00
N GLU A 99 -3.81 10.33 -13.64
CA GLU A 99 -3.81 10.81 -15.02
C GLU A 99 -3.91 9.67 -16.06
N ASN A 100 -3.40 8.47 -15.75
CA ASN A 100 -3.17 7.42 -16.75
C ASN A 100 -3.97 6.13 -16.52
N ILE A 101 -4.38 5.85 -15.29
CA ILE A 101 -5.17 4.66 -14.95
C ILE A 101 -6.61 5.10 -14.80
N LYS A 102 -7.46 4.71 -15.76
CA LYS A 102 -8.91 4.90 -15.68
C LYS A 102 -9.52 3.65 -15.07
N GLY A 103 -10.30 3.82 -14.00
CA GLY A 103 -11.21 2.81 -13.48
C GLY A 103 -12.42 2.63 -14.38
#